data_AF-A0A9X7BWE3-F1
#
_entry.id   AF-A0A9X7BWE3-F1
#
_cell.length_a   1.000
_cell.length_b   1.000
_cell.length_c   1.000
_cell.angle_alpha   90.00
_cell.angle_beta   90.00
_cell.angle_gamma   90.00
#
_symmetry.space_group_name_H-M   'P 1'
#
loop_
_entity.id
_entity.type
_entity.pdbx_description
1 polymer ?
#
loop_
_entity_poly.entity_id
_entity_poly.type
_entity_poly.pdbx_seq_one_letter_code
_entity_poly.pdbx_strand_id
1 'polypeptide(L)'
;MTTKYLFTGQKFLDFVDSSKIMEEANEKLGSSIKIEDKKKLSTYFEEVIKNNPQDRYLLNTIFFEHIMYSRLRNIFVDKFNITENTLEISTFNNKVKRILESLNNEKGISQALLSRMNDGKYYLMDMLDITALGTKFIAGYDYTTNGDKVKTARFLFVQVVPRGTRIGYFIAGIDIDFENGTCLTMIRNLADIKEIENEKEGEPKKNDEDNQYDDYAKSFNRLYLTVKNLIVEPLITLEDIDVKSDRKGMYNLCSNLLNNLLGDIHEEVLKATEEEVKDSVQTILRKLFPNDSAFIKSNTAPLGMKIQSMLCSAYISKKYKTQDIVKIAKQIPLKGYPTKIKFISSKFSRGAAQSGGSKIPVAYTDLFHSLYTEFEKSSDLEEWSISWFLDFRNTNPDNCLVSQTTIYAKQTSFRIVFLQKKSLNKEFIYHVIGELNQYR
;
A
#
# COMPACT_ATOMS: atom_id res chain seq x y z
N MET A 1 -15.54 -7.78 45.19
CA MET A 1 -14.85 -8.78 44.35
C MET A 1 -14.11 -8.02 43.26
N THR A 2 -12.78 -8.06 43.25
CA THR A 2 -11.96 -7.47 42.18
C THR A 2 -12.02 -8.42 40.98
N THR A 3 -12.78 -8.07 39.94
CA THR A 3 -12.84 -8.84 38.70
C THR A 3 -11.44 -8.87 38.09
N LYS A 4 -10.83 -10.05 38.04
CA LYS A 4 -9.50 -10.23 37.46
C LYS A 4 -9.61 -10.02 35.95
N TYR A 5 -8.97 -8.97 35.43
CA TYR A 5 -8.85 -8.73 34.00
C TYR A 5 -8.10 -9.91 33.35
N LEU A 6 -8.57 -10.33 32.17
CA LEU A 6 -7.97 -11.40 31.36
C LEU A 6 -7.94 -10.93 29.90
N PHE A 7 -6.79 -11.07 29.23
CA PHE A 7 -6.68 -10.74 27.81
C PHE A 7 -7.17 -11.92 26.96
N THR A 8 -8.20 -11.68 26.14
CA THR A 8 -8.81 -12.70 25.25
C THR A 8 -8.62 -12.38 23.76
N GLY A 9 -7.96 -11.26 23.44
CA GLY A 9 -7.66 -10.79 22.08
C GLY A 9 -6.64 -11.58 21.24
N GLN A 10 -6.47 -12.88 21.47
CA GLN A 10 -5.31 -13.66 21.03
C GLN A 10 -5.24 -13.75 19.51
N LYS A 11 -6.40 -13.78 18.85
CA LYS A 11 -6.51 -13.81 17.38
C LYS A 11 -6.05 -12.51 16.71
N PHE A 12 -6.03 -11.37 17.41
CA PHE A 12 -5.50 -10.11 16.88
C PHE A 12 -3.97 -10.03 16.91
N LEU A 13 -3.32 -10.84 17.76
CA LEU A 13 -1.85 -10.82 17.92
C LEU A 13 -1.10 -11.15 16.63
N ASP A 14 -1.74 -11.90 15.72
CA ASP A 14 -1.16 -12.21 14.41
C ASP A 14 -0.87 -10.96 13.59
N PHE A 15 -1.66 -9.89 13.78
CA PHE A 15 -1.65 -8.68 12.95
C PHE A 15 -0.71 -7.59 13.46
N VAL A 16 0.00 -7.83 14.56
CA VAL A 16 0.85 -6.82 15.20
C VAL A 16 2.27 -7.30 15.44
N ASP A 17 3.13 -6.35 15.75
CA ASP A 17 4.47 -6.57 16.27
C ASP A 17 4.44 -6.32 17.79
N SER A 18 4.39 -7.39 18.58
CA SER A 18 4.18 -7.29 20.02
C SER A 18 5.25 -6.48 20.74
N SER A 19 6.52 -6.56 20.31
CA SER A 19 7.60 -5.81 20.95
C SER A 19 7.41 -4.30 20.77
N LYS A 20 7.06 -3.86 19.55
CA LYS A 20 6.82 -2.44 19.27
C LYS A 20 5.66 -1.85 20.05
N ILE A 21 4.59 -2.63 20.27
CA ILE A 21 3.48 -2.18 21.12
C ILE A 21 3.96 -1.95 22.56
N MET A 22 4.74 -2.90 23.11
CA MET A 22 5.25 -2.77 24.47
C MET A 22 6.23 -1.61 24.62
N GLU A 23 7.09 -1.40 23.61
CA GLU A 23 8.01 -0.24 23.54
C GLU A 23 7.23 1.07 23.56
N GLU A 24 6.30 1.27 22.62
CA GLU A 24 5.49 2.49 22.53
C GLU A 24 4.61 2.72 23.75
N ALA A 25 4.03 1.64 24.30
CA ALA A 25 3.23 1.73 25.52
C ALA A 25 4.09 2.19 26.70
N ASN A 26 5.30 1.65 26.89
CA ASN A 26 6.19 2.08 27.97
C ASN A 26 6.68 3.53 27.84
N GLU A 27 6.75 4.07 26.62
CA GLU A 27 7.07 5.49 26.39
C GLU A 27 5.91 6.43 26.77
N LYS A 28 4.67 5.96 26.59
CA LYS A 28 3.45 6.77 26.79
C LYS A 28 2.78 6.56 28.17
N LEU A 29 3.00 5.41 28.80
CA LEU A 29 2.40 5.06 30.08
C LEU A 29 3.23 5.60 31.24
N GLY A 30 2.55 6.13 32.26
CA GLY A 30 3.19 6.70 33.46
C GLY A 30 3.91 5.68 34.35
N SER A 31 3.73 4.38 34.12
CA SER A 31 4.41 3.31 34.84
C SER A 31 5.00 2.29 33.87
N SER A 32 6.32 2.35 33.68
CA SER A 32 7.02 1.43 32.79
C SER A 32 7.10 0.05 33.41
N ILE A 33 6.61 -0.95 32.69
CA ILE A 33 6.79 -2.35 33.07
C ILE A 33 8.05 -2.85 32.38
N LYS A 34 8.97 -3.45 33.13
CA LYS A 34 10.18 -4.05 32.55
C LYS A 34 9.76 -5.06 31.48
N ILE A 35 10.17 -4.80 30.23
CA ILE A 35 10.01 -5.70 29.11
C ILE A 35 11.13 -6.72 29.24
N GLU A 36 10.83 -7.91 29.74
CA GLU A 36 11.72 -9.04 29.57
C GLU A 36 11.60 -9.54 28.12
N ASP A 37 12.71 -9.93 27.49
CA ASP A 37 12.81 -10.33 26.07
C ASP A 37 11.85 -11.47 25.63
N LYS A 38 11.11 -12.08 26.55
CA LYS A 38 10.15 -13.17 26.30
C LYS A 38 8.72 -12.86 26.74
N LYS A 39 8.43 -11.64 27.19
CA LYS A 39 7.09 -11.33 27.70
C LYS A 39 6.07 -11.31 26.55
N LYS A 40 5.00 -12.10 26.72
CA LYS A 40 3.89 -12.12 25.76
C LYS A 40 3.05 -10.85 25.94
N LEU A 41 2.56 -10.29 24.84
CA LEU A 41 1.72 -9.08 24.87
C LEU A 41 0.48 -9.24 25.78
N SER A 42 -0.13 -10.43 25.80
CA SER A 42 -1.27 -10.74 26.67
C SER A 42 -0.94 -10.53 28.16
N THR A 43 0.24 -11.01 28.60
CA THR A 43 0.71 -10.86 29.98
C THR A 43 1.07 -9.41 30.29
N TYR A 44 1.64 -8.69 29.33
CA TYR A 44 1.89 -7.26 29.45
C TYR A 44 0.59 -6.48 29.70
N PHE A 45 -0.47 -6.73 28.91
CA PHE A 45 -1.78 -6.14 29.11
C PHE A 45 -2.34 -6.41 30.52
N GLU A 46 -2.29 -7.66 30.95
CA GLU A 46 -2.81 -8.06 32.27
C GLU A 46 -2.09 -7.36 33.42
N GLU A 47 -0.77 -7.17 33.33
CA GLU A 47 0.00 -6.47 34.35
C GLU A 47 -0.22 -4.96 34.33
N VAL A 48 -0.22 -4.32 33.16
CA VAL A 48 -0.50 -2.87 33.05
C VAL A 48 -1.85 -2.56 33.68
N ILE A 49 -2.89 -3.31 33.30
CA ILE A 49 -4.26 -3.04 33.75
C ILE A 49 -4.44 -3.41 35.22
N LYS A 50 -3.73 -4.42 35.72
CA LYS A 50 -3.72 -4.75 37.16
C LYS A 50 -3.08 -3.62 37.98
N ASN A 51 -1.99 -3.03 37.50
CA ASN A 51 -1.27 -1.97 38.20
C ASN A 51 -2.01 -0.63 38.10
N ASN A 52 -2.54 -0.31 36.93
CA ASN A 52 -3.31 0.91 36.68
C ASN A 52 -4.45 0.64 35.67
N PRO A 53 -5.68 0.38 36.14
CA PRO A 53 -6.82 0.10 35.25
C PRO A 53 -7.16 1.22 34.26
N GLN A 54 -6.80 2.48 34.55
CA GLN A 54 -7.08 3.62 33.68
C GLN A 54 -6.26 3.59 32.38
N ASP A 55 -5.10 2.92 32.40
CA ASP A 55 -4.20 2.82 31.24
C ASP A 55 -4.77 1.92 30.14
N ARG A 56 -5.82 1.15 30.43
CA ARG A 56 -6.46 0.23 29.47
C ARG A 56 -6.89 0.93 28.19
N TYR A 57 -7.48 2.12 28.28
CA TYR A 57 -7.96 2.84 27.10
C TYR A 57 -6.81 3.24 26.17
N LEU A 58 -5.73 3.79 26.74
CA LEU A 58 -4.54 4.18 25.98
C LEU A 58 -3.86 2.96 25.36
N LEU A 59 -3.68 1.88 26.13
CA LEU A 59 -3.07 0.65 25.64
C LEU A 59 -3.87 0.02 24.50
N ASN A 60 -5.20 0.01 24.61
CA ASN A 60 -6.08 -0.44 23.52
C ASN A 60 -6.03 0.48 22.29
N THR A 61 -5.83 1.79 22.48
CA THR A 61 -5.65 2.74 21.36
C THR A 61 -4.35 2.45 20.61
N ILE A 62 -3.24 2.22 21.34
CA ILE A 62 -1.96 1.82 20.74
C ILE A 62 -2.13 0.49 20.00
N PHE A 63 -2.79 -0.48 20.61
CA PHE A 63 -3.02 -1.78 19.98
C PHE A 63 -3.86 -1.67 18.71
N PHE A 64 -4.92 -0.85 18.72
CA PHE A 64 -5.72 -0.53 17.54
C PHE A 64 -4.86 0.00 16.39
N GLU A 65 -4.04 1.01 16.69
CA GLU A 65 -3.17 1.67 15.72
C GLU A 65 -2.15 0.70 15.11
N HIS A 66 -1.55 -0.16 15.95
CA HIS A 66 -0.64 -1.21 15.45
C HIS A 66 -1.35 -2.24 14.59
N ILE A 67 -2.58 -2.64 14.92
CA ILE A 67 -3.34 -3.56 14.04
C ILE A 67 -3.59 -2.90 12.68
N MET A 68 -4.01 -1.63 12.66
CA MET A 68 -4.33 -0.89 11.45
C MET A 68 -3.13 -0.75 10.50
N TYR A 69 -1.98 -0.31 11.01
CA TYR A 69 -0.89 0.15 10.14
C TYR A 69 0.34 -0.76 10.10
N SER A 70 0.48 -1.77 10.98
CA SER A 70 1.72 -2.55 11.07
C SER A 70 1.86 -3.61 9.97
N ARG A 71 0.81 -4.43 9.78
CA ARG A 71 0.87 -5.64 8.94
C ARG A 71 -0.22 -5.75 7.87
N LEU A 72 -1.14 -4.79 7.78
CA LEU A 72 -2.19 -4.74 6.75
C LEU A 72 -1.65 -4.12 5.46
N ARG A 73 -0.91 -4.92 4.69
CA ARG A 73 -0.01 -4.43 3.63
C ARG A 73 -0.65 -4.20 2.26
N ASN A 74 -1.85 -4.70 2.01
CA ASN A 74 -2.58 -4.43 0.77
C ASN A 74 -3.53 -3.27 1.04
N ILE A 75 -3.22 -2.10 0.48
CA ILE A 75 -3.96 -0.87 0.71
C ILE A 75 -4.69 -0.52 -0.58
N PHE A 76 -6.02 -0.56 -0.53
CA PHE A 76 -6.89 0.01 -1.55
C PHE A 76 -7.09 1.49 -1.25
N VAL A 77 -6.95 2.33 -2.27
CA VAL A 77 -7.02 3.79 -2.15
C VAL A 77 -8.16 4.32 -3.00
N ASP A 78 -9.26 4.64 -2.34
CA ASP A 78 -10.42 5.27 -2.95
C ASP A 78 -10.37 6.80 -2.72
N LYS A 79 -10.88 7.58 -3.67
CA LYS A 79 -11.04 9.02 -3.57
C LYS A 79 -12.52 9.39 -3.49
N PHE A 80 -12.82 10.54 -2.92
CA PHE A 80 -14.17 11.09 -2.87
C PHE A 80 -14.16 12.61 -2.80
N ASN A 81 -15.22 13.23 -3.32
CA ASN A 81 -15.38 14.67 -3.27
C ASN A 81 -15.61 15.15 -1.83
N ILE A 82 -14.73 16.02 -1.34
CA ILE A 82 -14.77 16.53 0.05
C ILE A 82 -16.06 17.31 0.34
N THR A 83 -16.50 18.14 -0.60
CA THR A 83 -17.67 19.02 -0.42
C THR A 83 -18.95 18.20 -0.30
N GLU A 84 -19.11 17.17 -1.13
CA GLU A 84 -20.28 16.29 -1.12
C GLU A 84 -20.32 15.31 0.06
N ASN A 85 -19.16 15.00 0.63
CA ASN A 85 -19.00 14.01 1.71
C ASN A 85 -18.68 14.62 3.07
N THR A 86 -18.82 15.93 3.22
CA THR A 86 -18.68 16.56 4.53
C THR A 86 -19.83 16.12 5.44
N LEU A 87 -19.51 15.48 6.58
CA LEU A 87 -20.50 14.96 7.52
C LEU A 87 -20.46 15.72 8.85
N GLU A 88 -21.61 16.21 9.28
CA GLU A 88 -21.83 16.61 10.67
C GLU A 88 -21.74 15.38 11.58
N ILE A 89 -21.26 15.58 12.82
CA ILE A 89 -21.08 14.50 13.81
C ILE A 89 -22.38 13.72 14.05
N SER A 90 -23.52 14.41 14.14
CA SER A 90 -24.84 13.79 14.37
C SER A 90 -25.23 12.84 13.23
N THR A 91 -25.06 13.28 11.99
CA THR A 91 -25.34 12.50 10.78
C THR A 91 -24.40 11.30 10.68
N PHE A 92 -23.10 11.52 10.93
CA PHE A 92 -22.11 10.46 10.94
C PHE A 92 -22.42 9.39 11.98
N ASN A 93 -22.67 9.76 13.23
CA ASN A 93 -22.99 8.80 14.30
C ASN A 93 -24.27 7.99 13.98
N ASN A 94 -25.30 8.63 13.41
CA ASN A 94 -26.50 7.92 12.97
C ASN A 94 -26.21 6.88 11.87
N LYS A 95 -25.33 7.21 10.92
CA LYS A 95 -24.90 6.25 9.88
C LYS A 95 -24.08 5.10 10.51
N VAL A 96 -23.12 5.42 11.38
CA VAL A 96 -22.30 4.43 12.09
C VAL A 96 -23.17 3.49 12.93
N LYS A 97 -24.16 4.02 13.64
CA LYS A 97 -25.11 3.21 14.41
C LYS A 97 -25.81 2.16 13.54
N ARG A 98 -26.31 2.54 12.37
CA ARG A 98 -26.95 1.60 11.43
C ARG A 98 -25.98 0.53 10.93
N ILE A 99 -24.73 0.91 10.65
CA ILE A 99 -23.67 -0.03 10.25
C ILE A 99 -23.41 -1.03 11.39
N LEU A 100 -23.24 -0.54 12.62
CA LEU A 100 -23.01 -1.38 13.80
C LEU A 100 -24.18 -2.34 14.06
N GLU A 101 -25.42 -1.88 13.99
CA GLU A 101 -26.62 -2.72 14.15
C GLU A 101 -26.70 -3.82 13.09
N SER A 102 -26.21 -3.56 11.87
CA SER A 102 -26.20 -4.55 10.79
C SER A 102 -25.09 -5.62 10.95
N LEU A 103 -23.93 -5.23 11.46
CA LEU A 103 -22.75 -6.10 11.58
C LEU A 103 -22.69 -6.79 12.95
N ASN A 104 -22.76 -6.03 14.03
CA ASN A 104 -22.59 -6.49 15.39
C ASN A 104 -23.92 -7.02 15.94
N ASN A 105 -24.27 -8.26 15.59
CA ASN A 105 -25.52 -8.89 16.01
C ASN A 105 -25.33 -10.07 16.98
N GLU A 106 -26.41 -10.40 17.71
CA GLU A 106 -26.44 -11.42 18.76
C GLU A 106 -26.18 -12.86 18.28
N LYS A 107 -26.20 -13.12 16.97
CA LYS A 107 -26.00 -14.49 16.45
C LYS A 107 -24.57 -15.01 16.66
N GLY A 108 -23.60 -14.12 16.90
CA GLY A 108 -22.19 -14.50 17.10
C GLY A 108 -21.47 -13.78 18.24
N ILE A 109 -22.10 -12.79 18.89
CA ILE A 109 -21.45 -11.93 19.90
C ILE A 109 -22.29 -11.93 21.18
N SER A 110 -21.65 -12.07 22.34
CA SER A 110 -22.35 -12.06 23.63
C SER A 110 -22.91 -10.67 23.95
N GLN A 111 -24.05 -10.63 24.65
CA GLN A 111 -24.72 -9.37 25.00
C GLN A 111 -23.86 -8.41 25.83
N ALA A 112 -22.99 -8.97 26.68
CA ALA A 112 -22.05 -8.20 27.47
C ALA A 112 -21.01 -7.46 26.62
N LEU A 113 -20.63 -8.01 25.46
CA LEU A 113 -19.73 -7.37 24.50
C LEU A 113 -20.49 -6.42 23.58
N LEU A 114 -21.68 -6.79 23.10
CA LEU A 114 -22.53 -5.95 22.25
C LEU A 114 -22.88 -4.62 22.91
N SER A 115 -23.19 -4.62 24.21
CA SER A 115 -23.46 -3.36 24.94
C SER A 115 -22.29 -2.36 24.96
N ARG A 116 -21.07 -2.82 24.64
CA ARG A 116 -19.87 -1.97 24.52
C ARG A 116 -19.57 -1.53 23.08
N MET A 117 -20.23 -2.14 22.10
CA MET A 117 -20.08 -1.84 20.67
C MET A 117 -21.11 -0.79 20.24
N ASN A 118 -21.05 0.39 20.86
CA ASN A 118 -21.96 1.51 20.55
C ASN A 118 -21.40 2.43 19.46
N ASP A 119 -22.18 3.43 19.06
CA ASP A 119 -21.83 4.48 18.09
C ASP A 119 -20.82 5.52 18.63
N GLY A 120 -20.45 5.40 19.91
CA GLY A 120 -19.29 6.07 20.48
C GLY A 120 -17.97 5.39 20.08
N LYS A 121 -16.85 6.04 20.41
CA LYS A 121 -15.51 5.49 20.13
C LYS A 121 -15.25 4.31 21.07
N TYR A 122 -14.77 3.19 20.54
CA TYR A 122 -14.44 2.03 21.34
C TYR A 122 -13.29 1.20 20.75
N TYR A 123 -12.60 0.49 21.63
CA TYR A 123 -11.51 -0.42 21.30
C TYR A 123 -11.67 -1.69 22.13
N LEU A 124 -12.09 -2.79 21.50
CA LEU A 124 -12.45 -4.03 22.21
C LEU A 124 -11.56 -5.23 21.84
N MET A 125 -10.48 -5.00 21.09
CA MET A 125 -9.61 -6.06 20.59
C MET A 125 -8.99 -6.90 21.71
N ASP A 126 -8.83 -6.37 22.93
CA ASP A 126 -8.33 -7.10 24.10
C ASP A 126 -9.35 -8.07 24.71
N MET A 127 -10.64 -7.90 24.41
CA MET A 127 -11.76 -8.64 24.99
C MET A 127 -12.49 -9.57 24.02
N LEU A 128 -12.16 -9.54 22.72
CA LEU A 128 -12.91 -10.22 21.67
C LEU A 128 -12.29 -11.57 21.28
N ASP A 129 -12.98 -12.66 21.64
CA ASP A 129 -12.66 -14.04 21.24
C ASP A 129 -13.85 -14.75 20.55
N ILE A 130 -14.34 -14.16 19.46
CA ILE A 130 -15.46 -14.70 18.70
C ILE A 130 -14.97 -15.89 17.85
N THR A 131 -15.68 -17.01 17.91
CA THR A 131 -15.32 -18.27 17.22
C THR A 131 -16.36 -18.70 16.18
N ALA A 132 -17.57 -18.14 16.20
CA ALA A 132 -18.61 -18.48 15.23
C ALA A 132 -18.19 -18.08 13.81
N LEU A 133 -17.96 -19.07 12.94
CA LEU A 133 -17.53 -18.87 11.55
C LEU A 133 -18.52 -18.00 10.77
N GLY A 134 -18.01 -17.16 9.88
CA GLY A 134 -18.82 -16.26 9.06
C GLY A 134 -19.32 -15.00 9.79
N THR A 135 -19.18 -14.93 11.12
CA THR A 135 -19.50 -13.72 11.89
C THR A 135 -18.65 -12.55 11.40
N LYS A 136 -19.30 -11.43 11.12
CA LYS A 136 -18.69 -10.16 10.71
C LYS A 136 -18.95 -9.14 11.81
N PHE A 137 -17.96 -8.36 12.21
CA PHE A 137 -18.11 -7.37 13.28
C PHE A 137 -17.07 -6.26 13.18
N ILE A 138 -17.35 -5.13 13.84
CA ILE A 138 -16.39 -4.05 14.05
C ILE A 138 -15.80 -4.22 15.46
N ALA A 139 -14.48 -4.43 15.53
CA ALA A 139 -13.76 -4.70 16.78
C ALA A 139 -13.31 -3.42 17.49
N GLY A 140 -13.15 -2.34 16.74
CA GLY A 140 -12.80 -1.03 17.23
C GLY A 140 -13.15 0.03 16.20
N TYR A 141 -13.50 1.21 16.69
CA TYR A 141 -13.82 2.35 15.85
C TYR A 141 -13.53 3.64 16.61
N ASP A 142 -13.01 4.62 15.89
CA ASP A 142 -12.87 5.99 16.38
C ASP A 142 -13.05 7.00 15.25
N TYR A 143 -13.12 8.27 15.64
CA TYR A 143 -13.12 9.40 14.73
C TYR A 143 -12.51 10.62 15.41
N THR A 144 -12.08 11.60 14.61
CA THR A 144 -11.68 12.92 15.08
C THR A 144 -12.59 13.96 14.45
N THR A 145 -12.64 15.15 15.04
CA THR A 145 -13.55 16.22 14.61
C THR A 145 -12.77 17.50 14.34
N ASN A 146 -13.32 18.34 13.48
CA ASN A 146 -12.93 19.73 13.29
C ASN A 146 -14.19 20.59 13.42
N GLY A 147 -14.36 21.22 14.58
CA GLY A 147 -15.64 21.82 14.96
C GLY A 147 -16.75 20.78 15.09
N ASP A 148 -17.84 20.99 14.36
CA ASP A 148 -19.04 20.14 14.29
C ASP A 148 -18.97 19.05 13.20
N LYS A 149 -17.87 18.99 12.46
CA LYS A 149 -17.65 18.08 11.33
C LYS A 149 -16.66 16.98 11.67
N VAL A 150 -16.85 15.83 11.04
CA VAL A 150 -15.91 14.72 11.13
C VAL A 150 -14.68 15.01 10.27
N LYS A 151 -13.50 14.83 10.85
CA LYS A 151 -12.20 15.05 10.21
C LYS A 151 -11.61 13.74 9.70
N THR A 152 -11.52 12.73 10.56
CA THR A 152 -11.11 11.38 10.17
C THR A 152 -12.00 10.36 10.87
N ALA A 153 -12.17 9.19 10.28
CA ALA A 153 -12.85 8.06 10.89
C ALA A 153 -12.10 6.76 10.62
N ARG A 154 -11.99 5.90 11.62
CA ARG A 154 -11.26 4.64 11.51
C ARG A 154 -12.11 3.49 12.02
N PHE A 155 -12.11 2.38 11.28
CA PHE A 155 -12.85 1.17 11.63
C PHE A 155 -11.95 -0.05 11.51
N LEU A 156 -12.06 -0.97 12.47
CA LEU A 156 -11.41 -2.27 12.40
C LEU A 156 -12.46 -3.36 12.16
N PHE A 157 -12.66 -3.71 10.90
CA PHE A 157 -13.57 -4.76 10.49
C PHE A 157 -12.91 -6.14 10.64
N VAL A 158 -13.71 -7.11 11.10
CA VAL A 158 -13.28 -8.49 11.29
C VAL A 158 -14.32 -9.45 10.73
N GLN A 159 -13.86 -10.43 9.95
CA GLN A 159 -14.62 -11.62 9.61
C GLN A 159 -13.98 -12.85 10.26
N VAL A 160 -14.78 -13.69 10.91
CA VAL A 160 -14.31 -14.96 11.48
C VAL A 160 -14.23 -16.01 10.37
N VAL A 161 -13.04 -16.53 10.13
CA VAL A 161 -12.76 -17.45 9.01
C VAL A 161 -12.04 -18.72 9.47
N PRO A 162 -12.25 -19.85 8.79
CA PRO A 162 -11.42 -21.03 9.00
C PRO A 162 -10.02 -20.77 8.41
N ARG A 163 -8.97 -21.06 9.19
CA ARG A 163 -7.56 -20.93 8.81
C ARG A 163 -6.83 -22.25 9.07
N GLY A 164 -6.67 -23.06 8.03
CA GLY A 164 -6.15 -24.43 8.16
C GLY A 164 -7.06 -25.29 9.03
N THR A 165 -6.58 -25.65 10.23
CA THR A 165 -7.33 -26.42 11.25
C THR A 165 -7.86 -25.56 12.40
N ARG A 166 -7.58 -24.25 12.38
CA ARG A 166 -7.95 -23.31 13.46
C ARG A 166 -8.96 -22.28 12.97
N ILE A 167 -9.60 -21.60 13.91
CA ILE A 167 -10.44 -20.43 13.63
C ILE A 167 -9.59 -19.18 13.80
N GLY A 168 -9.64 -18.30 12.80
CA GLY A 168 -8.88 -17.05 12.79
C GLY A 168 -9.75 -15.85 12.40
N TYR A 169 -9.13 -14.69 12.42
CA TYR A 169 -9.73 -13.45 11.96
C TYR A 169 -9.18 -13.07 10.59
N PHE A 170 -10.05 -12.59 9.70
CA PHE A 170 -9.68 -11.89 8.49
C PHE A 170 -10.05 -10.42 8.68
N ILE A 171 -9.04 -9.55 8.72
CA ILE A 171 -9.16 -8.18 9.21
C ILE A 171 -8.95 -7.19 8.08
N ALA A 172 -9.79 -6.15 8.08
CA ALA A 172 -9.60 -4.95 7.29
C ALA A 172 -9.59 -3.72 8.21
N GLY A 173 -8.58 -2.88 8.04
CA GLY A 173 -8.55 -1.54 8.61
C GLY A 173 -9.09 -0.54 7.61
N ILE A 174 -10.08 0.27 8.01
CA ILE A 174 -10.63 1.35 7.20
C ILE A 174 -10.20 2.67 7.81
N ASP A 175 -9.66 3.57 6.99
CA ASP A 175 -9.23 4.90 7.40
C ASP A 175 -9.75 5.94 6.41
N ILE A 176 -10.69 6.76 6.85
CA ILE A 176 -11.36 7.77 6.03
C ILE A 176 -10.84 9.14 6.47
N ASP A 177 -10.25 9.85 5.52
CA ASP A 177 -9.77 11.22 5.68
C ASP A 177 -10.71 12.18 4.93
N PHE A 178 -11.60 12.84 5.68
CA PHE A 178 -12.58 13.79 5.15
C PHE A 178 -11.95 15.13 4.77
N GLU A 179 -10.75 15.46 5.26
CA GLU A 179 -10.05 16.69 4.89
C GLU A 179 -9.35 16.53 3.54
N ASN A 180 -8.83 15.34 3.25
CA ASN A 180 -8.09 15.06 2.01
C ASN A 180 -8.89 14.24 0.98
N GLY A 181 -10.15 13.90 1.25
CA GLY A 181 -11.00 13.17 0.31
C GLY A 181 -10.49 11.78 -0.04
N THR A 182 -9.87 11.08 0.91
CA THR A 182 -9.21 9.77 0.68
C THR A 182 -9.73 8.73 1.65
N CYS A 183 -10.03 7.52 1.17
CA CYS A 183 -10.39 6.37 1.97
C CYS A 183 -9.42 5.22 1.72
N LEU A 184 -8.83 4.70 2.79
CA LEU A 184 -7.90 3.58 2.76
C LEU A 184 -8.59 2.34 3.31
N THR A 185 -8.60 1.25 2.52
CA THR A 185 -8.94 -0.08 3.04
C THR A 185 -7.69 -0.94 3.04
N MET A 186 -7.19 -1.26 4.23
CA MET A 186 -5.94 -1.95 4.48
C MET A 186 -6.19 -3.40 4.90
N ILE A 187 -5.62 -4.35 4.16
CA ILE A 187 -5.88 -5.77 4.35
C ILE A 187 -4.56 -6.55 4.34
N ARG A 188 -4.44 -7.53 5.24
CA ARG A 188 -3.34 -8.49 5.18
C ARG A 188 -3.71 -9.69 4.31
N ASN A 189 -2.80 -10.11 3.45
CA ASN A 189 -2.93 -11.40 2.79
C ASN A 189 -2.71 -12.52 3.82
N LEU A 190 -3.72 -13.35 4.06
CA LEU A 190 -3.66 -14.50 4.95
C LEU A 190 -3.61 -15.77 4.10
N ALA A 191 -2.60 -16.60 4.33
CA ALA A 191 -2.56 -17.94 3.78
C ALA A 191 -3.61 -18.83 4.47
N ASP A 192 -4.05 -19.86 3.75
CA ASP A 192 -4.85 -20.98 4.27
C ASP A 192 -6.28 -20.65 4.74
N ILE A 193 -6.87 -19.55 4.26
CA ILE A 193 -8.31 -19.33 4.45
C ILE A 193 -9.09 -20.40 3.68
N LYS A 194 -9.99 -21.13 4.35
CA LYS A 194 -10.90 -22.09 3.71
C LYS A 194 -12.25 -21.44 3.41
N GLU A 195 -13.00 -22.02 2.46
CA GLU A 195 -14.36 -21.57 2.17
C GLU A 195 -15.27 -21.80 3.38
N ILE A 196 -16.23 -20.90 3.56
CA ILE A 196 -17.29 -21.05 4.54
C ILE A 196 -18.47 -21.63 3.76
N GLU A 197 -18.75 -22.92 3.98
CA GLU A 197 -19.93 -23.57 3.42
C GLU A 197 -21.17 -22.74 3.81
N ASN A 198 -21.96 -22.31 2.81
CA ASN A 198 -23.18 -21.48 2.89
C ASN A 198 -23.07 -19.94 2.63
N GLU A 199 -21.92 -19.37 2.26
CA GLU A 199 -21.92 -18.02 1.64
C GLU A 199 -22.45 -18.14 0.20
N LYS A 200 -23.69 -17.68 -0.06
CA LYS A 200 -24.24 -17.62 -1.44
C LYS A 200 -23.31 -16.79 -2.31
N GLU A 201 -22.75 -17.43 -3.33
CA GLU A 201 -21.89 -16.80 -4.33
C GLU A 201 -22.66 -15.67 -5.04
N GLY A 202 -22.10 -14.46 -5.04
CA GLY A 202 -22.47 -13.48 -6.05
C GLY A 202 -21.84 -13.92 -7.37
N GLU A 203 -22.66 -14.09 -8.41
CA GLU A 203 -22.21 -14.52 -9.73
C GLU A 203 -21.00 -13.69 -10.21
N PRO A 204 -19.89 -14.32 -10.61
CA PRO A 204 -18.79 -13.60 -11.23
C PRO A 204 -19.29 -13.04 -12.56
N LYS A 205 -19.29 -11.71 -12.71
CA LYS A 205 -19.36 -11.08 -14.03
C LYS A 205 -18.09 -11.47 -14.78
N LYS A 206 -18.15 -12.56 -15.55
CA LYS A 206 -17.21 -12.85 -16.62
C LYS A 206 -17.32 -11.70 -17.61
N ASN A 207 -16.32 -10.83 -17.64
CA ASN A 207 -15.88 -10.02 -18.78
C ASN A 207 -14.67 -9.22 -18.31
N ASP A 208 -13.47 -9.74 -18.56
CA ASP A 208 -12.27 -8.99 -18.95
C ASP A 208 -11.08 -9.95 -18.94
N GLU A 209 -10.51 -10.19 -20.12
CA GLU A 209 -9.42 -11.16 -20.37
C GLU A 209 -8.08 -10.79 -19.70
N ASP A 210 -8.02 -9.69 -18.94
CA ASP A 210 -6.83 -9.26 -18.17
C ASP A 210 -6.86 -9.68 -16.68
N ASN A 211 -7.93 -10.35 -16.24
CA ASN A 211 -8.13 -10.76 -14.84
C ASN A 211 -7.62 -12.17 -14.50
N GLN A 212 -6.44 -12.56 -15.01
CA GLN A 212 -5.88 -13.91 -14.78
C GLN A 212 -5.44 -14.19 -13.32
N TYR A 213 -5.69 -13.28 -12.37
CA TYR A 213 -5.42 -13.46 -10.94
C TYR A 213 -6.60 -13.09 -10.01
N ASP A 214 -7.75 -12.67 -10.53
CA ASP A 214 -8.86 -12.18 -9.69
C ASP A 214 -9.87 -13.26 -9.28
N ASP A 215 -9.66 -14.50 -9.71
CA ASP A 215 -10.57 -15.61 -9.41
C ASP A 215 -10.05 -16.41 -8.21
N TYR A 216 -10.55 -16.16 -7.01
CA TYR A 216 -10.68 -17.14 -5.91
C TYR A 216 -11.45 -16.52 -4.74
N ALA A 217 -12.42 -17.26 -4.21
CA ALA A 217 -13.31 -16.96 -3.08
C ALA A 217 -12.65 -16.55 -1.74
N LYS A 218 -11.32 -16.36 -1.72
CA LYS A 218 -10.46 -16.17 -0.54
C LYS A 218 -9.56 -14.92 -0.63
N SER A 219 -9.77 -14.08 -1.64
CA SER A 219 -8.89 -12.95 -1.92
C SER A 219 -9.17 -11.74 -1.01
N PHE A 220 -8.12 -10.96 -0.74
CA PHE A 220 -8.24 -9.63 -0.11
C PHE A 220 -9.14 -8.68 -0.92
N ASN A 221 -9.34 -8.92 -2.24
CA ASN A 221 -10.31 -8.18 -3.06
C ASN A 221 -11.75 -8.39 -2.58
N ARG A 222 -12.13 -9.63 -2.23
CA ARG A 222 -13.47 -9.93 -1.70
C ARG A 222 -13.74 -9.21 -0.38
N LEU A 223 -12.75 -9.21 0.51
CA LEU A 223 -12.86 -8.50 1.78
C LEU A 223 -12.93 -6.98 1.56
N TYR A 224 -12.15 -6.45 0.62
CA TYR A 224 -12.25 -5.04 0.19
C TYR A 224 -13.67 -4.69 -0.29
N LEU A 225 -14.25 -5.45 -1.23
CA LEU A 225 -15.62 -5.23 -1.71
C LEU A 225 -16.65 -5.36 -0.59
N THR A 226 -16.49 -6.34 0.30
CA THR A 226 -17.38 -6.53 1.46
C THR A 226 -17.37 -5.29 2.36
N VAL A 227 -16.18 -4.78 2.68
CA VAL A 227 -15.99 -3.61 3.53
C VAL A 227 -16.48 -2.34 2.84
N LYS A 228 -16.17 -2.19 1.54
CA LYS A 228 -16.63 -1.10 0.70
C LYS A 228 -18.15 -0.96 0.76
N ASN A 229 -18.87 -2.06 0.53
CA ASN A 229 -20.33 -2.07 0.49
C ASN A 229 -20.98 -1.92 1.88
N LEU A 230 -20.39 -2.54 2.93
CA LEU A 230 -21.02 -2.58 4.26
C LEU A 230 -20.64 -1.41 5.17
N ILE A 231 -19.52 -0.73 4.90
CA ILE A 231 -19.00 0.34 5.76
C ILE A 231 -18.76 1.63 4.96
N VAL A 232 -18.02 1.58 3.86
CA VAL A 232 -17.56 2.79 3.16
C VAL A 232 -18.71 3.50 2.43
N GLU A 233 -19.40 2.81 1.52
CA GLU A 233 -20.50 3.38 0.72
C GLU A 233 -21.72 3.85 1.54
N PRO A 234 -22.05 3.22 2.69
CA PRO A 234 -23.03 3.79 3.62
C PRO A 234 -22.61 5.13 4.24
N LEU A 235 -21.30 5.39 4.36
CA LEU A 235 -20.76 6.62 4.95
C LEU A 235 -20.57 7.71 3.90
N ILE A 236 -19.96 7.38 2.77
CA ILE A 236 -19.49 8.32 1.75
C ILE A 236 -19.77 7.82 0.33
N THR A 237 -19.92 8.75 -0.61
CA THR A 237 -19.97 8.49 -2.05
C THR A 237 -18.56 8.58 -2.64
N LEU A 238 -18.09 7.48 -3.22
CA LEU A 238 -16.76 7.40 -3.83
C LEU A 238 -16.76 7.92 -5.26
N GLU A 239 -15.63 8.46 -5.69
CA GLU A 239 -15.37 8.81 -7.10
C GLU A 239 -15.09 7.55 -7.92
N ASP A 240 -15.47 7.59 -9.20
CA ASP A 240 -15.11 6.56 -10.16
C ASP A 240 -13.60 6.56 -10.44
N ILE A 241 -13.04 5.37 -10.66
CA ILE A 241 -11.61 5.21 -10.95
C ILE A 241 -11.36 5.54 -12.43
N ASP A 242 -10.65 6.64 -12.69
CA ASP A 242 -10.07 6.90 -14.00
C ASP A 242 -8.74 6.17 -14.15
N VAL A 243 -8.82 4.90 -14.59
CA VAL A 243 -7.64 4.05 -14.79
C VAL A 243 -6.65 4.66 -15.79
N LYS A 244 -7.11 5.41 -16.80
CA LYS A 244 -6.22 6.01 -17.80
C LYS A 244 -5.45 7.18 -17.22
N SER A 245 -6.13 8.05 -16.46
CA SER A 245 -5.48 9.12 -15.70
C SER A 245 -4.46 8.53 -14.73
N ASP A 246 -4.89 7.56 -13.90
CA ASP A 246 -4.04 6.92 -12.91
C ASP A 246 -2.77 6.34 -13.57
N ARG A 247 -2.90 5.50 -14.61
CA ARG A 247 -1.74 4.88 -15.27
C ARG A 247 -0.79 5.91 -15.91
N LYS A 248 -1.32 7.00 -16.48
CA LYS A 248 -0.52 8.10 -17.03
C LYS A 248 0.19 8.90 -15.95
N GLY A 249 -0.49 9.21 -14.86
CA GLY A 249 0.08 9.84 -13.68
C GLY A 249 1.25 9.05 -13.11
N MET A 250 1.09 7.73 -13.06
CA MET A 250 2.10 6.81 -12.53
C MET A 250 3.28 6.65 -13.48
N TYR A 251 3.04 6.67 -14.80
CA TYR A 251 4.09 6.84 -15.79
C TYR A 251 4.90 8.12 -15.54
N ASN A 252 4.24 9.27 -15.34
CA ASN A 252 4.91 10.55 -15.10
C ASN A 252 5.77 10.49 -13.83
N LEU A 253 5.24 9.94 -12.73
CA LEU A 253 6.02 9.75 -11.50
C LEU A 253 7.25 8.87 -11.75
N CYS A 254 7.08 7.72 -12.41
CA CYS A 254 8.17 6.79 -12.69
C CYS A 254 9.25 7.44 -13.57
N SER A 255 8.84 8.14 -14.64
CA SER A 255 9.73 8.87 -15.54
C SER A 255 10.46 9.99 -14.83
N ASN A 256 9.78 10.75 -13.95
CA ASN A 256 10.43 11.80 -13.15
C ASN A 256 11.51 11.21 -12.23
N LEU A 257 11.22 10.10 -11.55
CA LEU A 257 12.21 9.44 -10.69
C LEU A 257 13.42 8.93 -11.50
N LEU A 258 13.19 8.33 -12.67
CA LEU A 258 14.27 7.83 -13.53
C LEU A 258 15.11 8.96 -14.12
N ASN A 259 14.48 10.00 -14.65
CA ASN A 259 15.15 11.13 -15.28
C ASN A 259 15.99 11.90 -14.26
N ASN A 260 15.49 12.10 -13.04
CA ASN A 260 16.28 12.73 -11.99
C ASN A 260 17.43 11.84 -11.52
N LEU A 261 17.22 10.52 -11.43
CA LEU A 261 18.26 9.59 -11.00
C LEU A 261 19.40 9.46 -12.02
N LEU A 262 19.06 9.49 -13.32
CA LEU A 262 20.00 9.24 -14.40
C LEU A 262 20.45 10.50 -15.14
N GLY A 263 19.87 11.67 -14.87
CA GLY A 263 20.05 12.89 -15.66
C GLY A 263 21.51 13.23 -15.93
N ASP A 264 22.32 13.38 -14.88
CA ASP A 264 23.75 13.71 -14.99
C ASP A 264 24.54 12.61 -15.73
N ILE A 265 24.18 11.33 -15.51
CA ILE A 265 24.83 10.18 -16.14
C ILE A 265 24.51 10.14 -17.64
N HIS A 266 23.23 10.35 -18.00
CA HIS A 266 22.77 10.43 -19.37
C HIS A 266 23.44 11.58 -20.10
N GLU A 267 23.55 12.75 -19.47
CA GLU A 267 24.20 13.92 -20.06
C GLU A 267 25.69 13.69 -20.30
N GLU A 268 26.40 13.05 -19.35
CA GLU A 268 27.83 12.72 -19.50
C GLU A 268 28.05 11.76 -20.68
N VAL A 269 27.25 10.70 -20.78
CA VAL A 269 27.34 9.73 -21.88
C VAL A 269 26.95 10.36 -23.22
N LEU A 270 25.90 11.17 -23.24
CA LEU A 270 25.42 11.84 -24.45
C LEU A 270 26.51 12.77 -25.01
N LYS A 271 27.06 13.66 -24.18
CA LYS A 271 28.14 14.59 -24.59
C LYS A 271 29.37 13.88 -25.14
N ALA A 272 29.66 12.68 -24.64
CA ALA A 272 30.84 11.91 -25.04
C ALA A 272 30.63 11.05 -26.30
N THR A 273 29.38 10.85 -26.77
CA THR A 273 29.09 9.82 -27.79
C THR A 273 28.10 10.25 -28.88
N GLU A 274 27.44 11.41 -28.76
CA GLU A 274 26.34 11.81 -29.63
C GLU A 274 26.73 11.86 -31.12
N GLU A 275 27.84 12.53 -31.44
CA GLU A 275 28.29 12.70 -32.82
C GLU A 275 28.70 11.36 -33.44
N GLU A 276 29.53 10.58 -32.75
CA GLU A 276 30.00 9.27 -33.23
C GLU A 276 28.85 8.27 -33.42
N VAL A 277 27.88 8.26 -32.50
CA VAL A 277 26.70 7.40 -32.62
C VAL A 277 25.86 7.80 -33.83
N LYS A 278 25.60 9.09 -34.00
CA LYS A 278 24.80 9.61 -35.12
C LYS A 278 25.43 9.24 -36.47
N ASP A 279 26.73 9.47 -36.63
CA ASP A 279 27.45 9.20 -37.86
C ASP A 279 27.54 7.69 -38.15
N SER A 280 27.79 6.89 -37.11
CA SER A 280 27.83 5.43 -37.21
C SER A 280 26.48 4.86 -37.62
N VAL A 281 25.39 5.30 -36.99
CA VAL A 281 24.03 4.86 -37.32
C VAL A 281 23.68 5.23 -38.75
N GLN A 282 23.94 6.47 -39.16
CA GLN A 282 23.65 6.91 -40.53
C GLN A 282 24.42 6.08 -41.56
N THR A 283 25.69 5.78 -41.27
CA THR A 283 26.53 4.93 -42.12
C THR A 283 26.01 3.50 -42.22
N ILE A 284 25.62 2.90 -41.09
CA ILE A 284 25.05 1.54 -41.06
C ILE A 284 23.73 1.48 -41.84
N LEU A 285 22.82 2.43 -41.60
CA LEU A 285 21.52 2.45 -42.28
C LEU A 285 21.67 2.65 -43.79
N ARG A 286 22.60 3.50 -44.25
CA ARG A 286 22.92 3.64 -45.68
C ARG A 286 23.46 2.35 -46.31
N LYS A 287 24.24 1.56 -45.56
CA LYS A 287 24.75 0.27 -46.05
C LYS A 287 23.66 -0.81 -46.15
N LEU A 288 22.76 -0.85 -45.17
CA LEU A 288 21.67 -1.84 -45.11
C LEU A 288 20.51 -1.50 -46.05
N PHE A 289 20.22 -0.20 -46.21
CA PHE A 289 19.06 0.30 -46.95
C PHE A 289 19.46 1.39 -47.96
N PRO A 290 20.38 1.12 -48.90
CA PRO A 290 21.02 2.14 -49.74
C PRO A 290 20.05 2.98 -50.59
N ASN A 291 18.89 2.41 -50.95
CA ASN A 291 17.89 3.06 -51.81
C ASN A 291 16.68 3.62 -51.03
N ASP A 292 16.65 3.51 -49.70
CA ASP A 292 15.51 3.94 -48.88
C ASP A 292 15.88 5.14 -48.00
N SER A 293 16.03 6.30 -48.64
CA SER A 293 16.39 7.55 -47.97
C SER A 293 15.36 7.99 -46.91
N ALA A 294 14.09 7.65 -47.13
CA ALA A 294 13.01 7.92 -46.19
C ALA A 294 13.18 7.12 -44.89
N PHE A 295 13.42 5.81 -45.00
CA PHE A 295 13.68 4.93 -43.86
C PHE A 295 14.93 5.35 -43.07
N ILE A 296 16.02 5.71 -43.77
CA ILE A 296 17.26 6.19 -43.12
C ILE A 296 16.94 7.44 -42.28
N LYS A 297 16.24 8.41 -42.85
CA LYS A 297 15.90 9.68 -42.17
C LYS A 297 15.01 9.43 -40.95
N SER A 298 14.01 8.56 -41.07
CA SER A 298 13.08 8.28 -39.97
C SER A 298 13.67 7.43 -38.84
N ASN A 299 14.69 6.61 -39.11
CA ASN A 299 15.23 5.65 -38.13
C ASN A 299 16.60 6.03 -37.54
N THR A 300 17.29 7.04 -38.08
CA THR A 300 18.61 7.45 -37.54
C THR A 300 18.51 7.88 -36.07
N ALA A 301 17.61 8.80 -35.73
CA ALA A 301 17.45 9.26 -34.35
C ALA A 301 16.90 8.16 -33.41
N PRO A 302 15.84 7.40 -33.75
CA PRO A 302 15.38 6.29 -32.92
C PRO A 302 16.43 5.21 -32.64
N LEU A 303 17.23 4.83 -33.64
CA LEU A 303 18.30 3.85 -33.44
C LEU A 303 19.46 4.44 -32.64
N GLY A 304 19.80 5.71 -32.86
CA GLY A 304 20.78 6.45 -32.06
C GLY A 304 20.42 6.46 -30.58
N MET A 305 19.18 6.77 -30.22
CA MET A 305 18.68 6.73 -28.83
C MET A 305 18.79 5.34 -28.21
N LYS A 306 18.51 4.27 -28.97
CA LYS A 306 18.67 2.89 -28.50
C LYS A 306 20.14 2.58 -28.18
N ILE A 307 21.06 2.95 -29.07
CA ILE A 307 22.50 2.76 -28.86
C ILE A 307 22.99 3.58 -27.66
N GLN A 308 22.58 4.84 -27.54
CA GLN A 308 22.92 5.71 -26.42
C GLN A 308 22.44 5.14 -25.08
N SER A 309 21.21 4.62 -25.01
CA SER A 309 20.71 3.97 -23.79
C SER A 309 21.55 2.75 -23.40
N MET A 310 21.97 1.93 -24.37
CA MET A 310 22.85 0.79 -24.12
C MET A 310 24.26 1.21 -23.68
N LEU A 311 24.83 2.27 -24.27
CA LEU A 311 26.10 2.85 -23.83
C LEU A 311 25.99 3.36 -22.39
N CYS A 312 24.86 3.96 -22.03
CA CYS A 312 24.60 4.35 -20.65
C CYS A 312 24.57 3.16 -19.69
N SER A 313 23.94 2.03 -20.07
CA SER A 313 23.97 0.80 -19.26
C SER A 313 25.39 0.31 -19.02
N ALA A 314 26.21 0.26 -20.09
CA ALA A 314 27.61 -0.14 -20.01
C ALA A 314 28.43 0.82 -19.12
N TYR A 315 28.15 2.12 -19.21
CA TYR A 315 28.79 3.13 -18.40
C TYR A 315 28.44 3.00 -16.92
N ILE A 316 27.15 2.87 -16.60
CA ILE A 316 26.66 2.68 -15.23
C ILE A 316 27.29 1.44 -14.60
N SER A 317 27.20 0.30 -15.28
CA SER A 317 27.71 -0.98 -14.77
C SER A 317 29.23 -0.99 -14.56
N LYS A 318 29.97 -0.16 -15.30
CA LYS A 318 31.43 -0.05 -15.16
C LYS A 318 31.86 0.96 -14.11
N LYS A 319 31.23 2.14 -14.04
CA LYS A 319 31.66 3.27 -13.19
C LYS A 319 31.03 3.24 -11.80
N TYR A 320 29.85 2.66 -11.64
CA TYR A 320 29.08 2.72 -10.40
C TYR A 320 28.75 1.32 -9.89
N LYS A 321 28.78 1.15 -8.56
CA LYS A 321 28.09 0.04 -7.91
C LYS A 321 26.64 0.44 -7.69
N THR A 322 25.76 -0.55 -7.53
CA THR A 322 24.34 -0.30 -7.24
C THR A 322 24.12 0.62 -6.04
N GLN A 323 24.93 0.47 -4.99
CA GLN A 323 24.83 1.32 -3.78
C GLN A 323 25.17 2.79 -4.07
N ASP A 324 26.03 3.07 -5.05
CA ASP A 324 26.40 4.43 -5.42
C ASP A 324 25.22 5.13 -6.09
N ILE A 325 24.50 4.44 -6.98
CA ILE A 325 23.27 4.95 -7.60
C ILE A 325 22.19 5.24 -6.55
N VAL A 326 22.03 4.37 -5.55
CA VAL A 326 21.08 4.60 -4.44
C VAL A 326 21.49 5.81 -3.59
N LYS A 327 22.79 5.98 -3.33
CA LYS A 327 23.29 7.16 -2.62
C LYS A 327 23.07 8.44 -3.40
N ILE A 328 23.29 8.42 -4.73
CA ILE A 328 22.96 9.55 -5.60
C ILE A 328 21.49 9.91 -5.43
N ALA A 329 20.56 8.95 -5.58
CA ALA A 329 19.13 9.17 -5.39
C ALA A 329 18.80 9.85 -4.05
N LYS A 330 19.48 9.44 -2.97
CA LYS A 330 19.28 10.01 -1.63
C LYS A 330 19.89 11.41 -1.47
N GLN A 331 21.02 11.68 -2.13
CA GLN A 331 21.70 12.99 -2.14
C GLN A 331 20.96 14.04 -2.97
N ILE A 332 20.23 13.63 -4.02
CA ILE A 332 19.35 14.49 -4.84
C ILE A 332 17.88 14.49 -4.34
N PRO A 333 17.69 14.55 -3.01
CA PRO A 333 16.49 14.20 -2.23
C PRO A 333 15.32 13.47 -2.92
N LEU A 334 15.57 12.41 -3.70
CA LEU A 334 14.47 11.63 -4.27
C LEU A 334 13.71 10.90 -3.16
N LYS A 335 12.40 10.76 -3.34
CA LYS A 335 11.54 9.98 -2.41
C LYS A 335 11.84 8.49 -2.46
N GLY A 336 12.38 8.02 -3.57
CA GLY A 336 12.67 6.62 -3.82
C GLY A 336 13.17 6.41 -5.25
N TYR A 337 13.12 5.17 -5.71
CA TYR A 337 13.48 4.80 -7.08
C TYR A 337 12.66 3.61 -7.58
N PRO A 338 12.36 3.55 -8.89
CA PRO A 338 11.68 2.40 -9.48
C PRO A 338 12.55 1.15 -9.43
N THR A 339 11.90 0.01 -9.23
CA THR A 339 12.52 -1.33 -9.12
C THR A 339 11.86 -2.34 -10.05
N LYS A 340 10.62 -2.08 -10.49
CA LYS A 340 9.93 -2.83 -11.53
C LYS A 340 9.08 -1.86 -12.35
N ILE A 341 9.06 -2.03 -13.66
CA ILE A 341 8.22 -1.28 -14.59
C ILE A 341 7.61 -2.29 -15.55
N LYS A 342 6.28 -2.29 -15.66
CA LYS A 342 5.53 -3.06 -16.66
C LYS A 342 4.64 -2.10 -17.45
N PHE A 343 4.82 -2.08 -18.76
CA PHE A 343 4.19 -1.10 -19.64
C PHE A 343 3.62 -1.75 -20.91
N ILE A 344 2.68 -1.07 -21.55
CA ILE A 344 2.17 -1.42 -22.88
C ILE A 344 2.72 -0.40 -23.88
N SER A 345 3.52 -0.86 -24.84
CA SER A 345 4.09 0.02 -25.86
C SER A 345 3.00 0.54 -26.81
N SER A 346 3.33 1.59 -27.56
CA SER A 346 2.46 2.14 -28.60
C SER A 346 2.11 1.15 -29.73
N LYS A 347 2.81 0.01 -29.82
CA LYS A 347 2.50 -1.09 -30.75
C LYS A 347 1.70 -2.22 -30.07
N PHE A 348 1.11 -1.95 -28.91
CA PHE A 348 0.40 -2.92 -28.07
C PHE A 348 1.25 -4.10 -27.57
N SER A 349 2.59 -4.00 -27.64
CA SER A 349 3.47 -5.00 -27.06
C SER A 349 3.70 -4.74 -25.58
N ARG A 350 3.65 -5.79 -24.75
CA ARG A 350 3.92 -5.68 -23.31
C ARG A 350 5.43 -5.74 -23.06
N GLY A 351 5.95 -4.75 -22.34
CA GLY A 351 7.34 -4.69 -21.89
C GLY A 351 7.42 -4.76 -20.36
N ALA A 352 8.44 -5.42 -19.83
CA ALA A 352 8.68 -5.45 -18.39
C ALA A 352 10.18 -5.50 -18.08
N ALA A 353 10.61 -4.67 -17.14
CA ALA A 353 11.94 -4.70 -16.54
C ALA A 353 11.80 -4.74 -15.02
N GLN A 354 12.63 -5.56 -14.37
CA GLN A 354 12.61 -5.74 -12.92
C GLN A 354 14.03 -5.95 -12.40
N SER A 355 14.34 -5.33 -11.27
CA SER A 355 15.58 -5.54 -10.54
C SER A 355 15.48 -6.71 -9.56
N GLY A 356 16.64 -7.22 -9.11
CA GLY A 356 16.75 -8.35 -8.20
C GLY A 356 16.27 -8.10 -6.75
N GLY A 357 15.71 -6.92 -6.44
CA GLY A 357 15.15 -6.64 -5.13
C GLY A 357 15.03 -5.15 -4.81
N SER A 358 14.50 -4.84 -3.63
CA SER A 358 14.18 -3.47 -3.22
C SER A 358 15.38 -2.51 -3.19
N LYS A 359 16.60 -3.02 -3.03
CA LYS A 359 17.81 -2.20 -2.90
C LYS A 359 18.49 -1.88 -4.24
N ILE A 360 17.90 -2.31 -5.36
CA ILE A 360 18.49 -2.21 -6.69
C ILE A 360 17.52 -1.42 -7.57
N PRO A 361 17.88 -0.20 -8.04
CA PRO A 361 17.08 0.51 -9.02
C PRO A 361 16.96 -0.27 -10.33
N VAL A 362 15.81 -0.21 -10.98
CA VAL A 362 15.59 -0.85 -12.30
C VAL A 362 16.52 -0.28 -13.37
N ALA A 363 16.88 1.00 -13.22
CA ALA A 363 17.87 1.71 -14.01
C ALA A 363 19.28 1.09 -13.99
N TYR A 364 19.59 0.20 -13.04
CA TYR A 364 20.87 -0.52 -13.01
C TYR A 364 20.85 -1.78 -13.90
N THR A 365 19.73 -2.13 -14.52
CA THR A 365 19.56 -3.37 -15.29
C THR A 365 19.69 -3.13 -16.79
N ASP A 366 20.45 -3.98 -17.51
CA ASP A 366 20.58 -3.89 -18.97
C ASP A 366 19.23 -4.04 -19.70
N LEU A 367 18.32 -4.82 -19.12
CA LEU A 367 16.97 -5.02 -19.66
C LEU A 367 16.16 -3.72 -19.67
N PHE A 368 16.32 -2.85 -18.68
CA PHE A 368 15.68 -1.53 -18.68
C PHE A 368 16.16 -0.68 -19.84
N HIS A 369 17.48 -0.59 -20.06
CA HIS A 369 18.06 0.19 -21.16
C HIS A 369 17.68 -0.35 -22.54
N SER A 370 17.54 -1.68 -22.65
CA SER A 370 17.03 -2.33 -23.87
C SER A 370 15.59 -1.92 -24.21
N LEU A 371 14.78 -1.65 -23.18
CA LEU A 371 13.35 -1.31 -23.30
C LEU A 371 13.08 0.20 -23.16
N TYR A 372 14.09 1.02 -22.85
CA TYR A 372 13.92 2.41 -22.43
C TYR A 372 13.15 3.25 -23.46
N THR A 373 13.57 3.21 -24.71
CA THR A 373 12.91 3.97 -25.80
C THR A 373 11.47 3.54 -26.08
N GLU A 374 11.08 2.33 -25.68
CA GLU A 374 9.71 1.82 -25.82
C GLU A 374 8.87 2.22 -24.60
N PHE A 375 9.48 2.19 -23.41
CA PHE A 375 8.90 2.73 -22.19
C PHE A 375 8.57 4.23 -22.34
N GLU A 376 9.49 5.04 -22.86
CA GLU A 376 9.28 6.49 -23.09
C GLU A 376 8.05 6.80 -23.98
N LYS A 377 7.61 5.83 -24.79
CA LYS A 377 6.48 5.96 -25.71
C LYS A 377 5.19 5.31 -25.21
N SER A 378 5.21 4.65 -24.05
CA SER A 378 4.09 3.84 -23.55
C SER A 378 3.01 4.67 -22.85
N SER A 379 3.40 5.66 -22.03
CA SER A 379 2.50 6.46 -21.18
C SER A 379 1.54 5.69 -20.27
N ASP A 380 1.60 4.36 -20.26
CA ASP A 380 0.63 3.45 -19.68
C ASP A 380 1.34 2.41 -18.81
N LEU A 381 1.27 2.60 -17.49
CA LEU A 381 1.85 1.72 -16.47
C LEU A 381 0.77 1.01 -15.68
N GLU A 382 0.47 -0.24 -16.06
CA GLU A 382 -0.51 -1.06 -15.34
C GLU A 382 -0.03 -1.49 -13.95
N GLU A 383 1.27 -1.80 -13.85
CA GLU A 383 1.92 -2.30 -12.65
C GLU A 383 3.37 -1.80 -12.57
N TRP A 384 3.75 -1.29 -11.42
CA TRP A 384 5.14 -0.89 -11.17
C TRP A 384 5.49 -1.03 -9.69
N SER A 385 6.78 -1.07 -9.40
CA SER A 385 7.28 -1.14 -8.03
C SER A 385 8.27 0.00 -7.76
N ILE A 386 8.11 0.66 -6.61
CA ILE A 386 8.98 1.73 -6.15
C ILE A 386 9.56 1.32 -4.80
N SER A 387 10.86 1.55 -4.64
CA SER A 387 11.51 1.51 -3.34
C SER A 387 11.60 2.90 -2.77
N TRP A 388 10.87 3.15 -1.69
CA TRP A 388 10.80 4.42 -0.99
C TRP A 388 11.82 4.46 0.12
N PHE A 389 12.49 5.59 0.31
CA PHE A 389 13.37 5.76 1.46
C PHE A 389 12.57 5.82 2.77
N LEU A 390 13.00 5.05 3.77
CA LEU A 390 12.37 5.06 5.09
C LEU A 390 12.58 6.39 5.80
N ASP A 391 13.71 7.05 5.57
CA ASP A 391 13.93 8.45 5.94
C ASP A 391 13.37 9.37 4.84
N PHE A 392 12.05 9.43 4.76
CA PHE A 392 11.34 10.24 3.76
C PHE A 392 11.38 11.75 4.01
N ARG A 393 11.79 12.16 5.22
CA ARG A 393 12.05 13.57 5.58
C ARG A 393 13.48 14.00 5.24
N ASN A 394 14.31 13.07 4.78
CA ASN A 394 15.71 13.31 4.43
C ASN A 394 16.55 13.93 5.55
N THR A 395 16.35 13.48 6.80
CA THR A 395 17.12 13.98 7.95
C THR A 395 18.53 13.39 8.01
N ASN A 396 18.75 12.24 7.36
CA ASN A 396 20.06 11.62 7.24
C ASN A 396 20.30 11.14 5.79
N PRO A 397 21.07 11.91 4.98
CA PRO A 397 21.40 11.55 3.60
C PRO A 397 22.18 10.24 3.45
N ASP A 398 22.85 9.75 4.49
CA ASP A 398 23.56 8.47 4.44
C ASP A 398 22.63 7.26 4.70
N ASN A 399 21.43 7.50 5.26
CA ASN A 399 20.46 6.45 5.53
C ASN A 399 19.69 6.05 4.26
N CYS A 400 20.25 5.10 3.51
CA CYS A 400 19.67 4.55 2.30
C CYS A 400 18.70 3.36 2.54
N LEU A 401 18.15 3.22 3.74
CA LEU A 401 17.17 2.16 4.01
C LEU A 401 15.87 2.43 3.23
N VAL A 402 15.35 1.38 2.61
CA VAL A 402 14.16 1.47 1.75
C VAL A 402 13.10 0.44 2.10
N SER A 403 11.86 0.77 1.74
CA SER A 403 10.72 -0.15 1.73
C SER A 403 10.06 -0.11 0.36
N GLN A 404 9.84 -1.29 -0.21
CA GLN A 404 9.32 -1.43 -1.56
C GLN A 404 7.80 -1.56 -1.54
N THR A 405 7.14 -0.87 -2.46
CA THR A 405 5.74 -1.10 -2.79
C THR A 405 5.60 -1.62 -4.22
N THR A 406 4.52 -2.34 -4.49
CA THR A 406 4.04 -2.59 -5.85
C THR A 406 2.66 -2.00 -5.97
N ILE A 407 2.43 -1.22 -7.02
CA ILE A 407 1.18 -0.51 -7.24
C ILE A 407 0.49 -1.08 -8.47
N TYR A 408 -0.83 -1.17 -8.39
CA TYR A 408 -1.71 -1.68 -9.44
C TYR A 408 -2.78 -0.63 -9.70
N ALA A 409 -2.89 -0.18 -10.96
CA ALA A 409 -3.95 0.70 -11.43
C ALA A 409 -4.87 -0.10 -12.37
N LYS A 410 -5.98 -0.60 -11.82
CA LYS A 410 -6.99 -1.38 -12.53
C LYS A 410 -8.32 -0.63 -12.57
N GLN A 411 -9.21 -1.01 -13.48
CA GLN A 411 -10.55 -0.43 -13.59
C GLN A 411 -11.36 -0.54 -12.28
N THR A 412 -11.15 -1.61 -11.51
CA THR A 412 -11.92 -1.90 -10.30
C THR A 412 -11.30 -1.36 -9.02
N SER A 413 -10.00 -1.02 -9.04
CA SER A 413 -9.28 -0.57 -7.84
C SER A 413 -7.93 0.06 -8.17
N PHE A 414 -7.54 1.03 -7.35
CA PHE A 414 -6.14 1.44 -7.20
C PHE A 414 -5.58 0.82 -5.92
N ARG A 415 -4.56 -0.04 -6.05
CA ARG A 415 -4.07 -0.87 -4.95
C ARG A 415 -2.56 -0.75 -4.81
N ILE A 416 -2.10 -0.51 -3.58
CA ILE A 416 -0.69 -0.46 -3.19
C ILE A 416 -0.39 -1.65 -2.28
N VAL A 417 0.66 -2.41 -2.59
CA VAL A 417 1.11 -3.54 -1.78
C VAL A 417 2.49 -3.24 -1.21
N PHE A 418 2.59 -3.11 0.10
CA PHE A 418 3.88 -2.95 0.80
C PHE A 418 4.56 -4.31 0.96
N LEU A 419 5.77 -4.45 0.43
CA LEU A 419 6.51 -5.73 0.43
C LEU A 419 7.44 -5.91 1.64
N GLN A 420 7.62 -4.87 2.45
CA GLN A 420 8.50 -4.91 3.61
C GLN A 420 8.03 -5.94 4.65
N LYS A 421 8.95 -6.81 5.10
CA LYS A 421 8.66 -7.84 6.11
C LYS A 421 8.50 -7.29 7.54
N LYS A 422 9.11 -6.15 7.83
CA LYS A 422 8.99 -5.47 9.14
C LYS A 422 7.63 -4.77 9.26
N SER A 423 7.30 -4.38 10.48
CA SER A 423 6.14 -3.55 10.81
C SER A 423 6.28 -2.16 10.20
N LEU A 424 5.25 -1.72 9.48
CA LEU A 424 5.12 -0.37 8.93
C LEU A 424 4.61 0.58 10.02
N ASN A 425 4.77 1.89 9.80
CA ASN A 425 4.15 2.92 10.63
C ASN A 425 3.15 3.73 9.80
N LYS A 426 2.26 4.43 10.50
CA LYS A 426 1.21 5.25 9.92
C LYS A 426 1.80 6.32 9.00
N GLU A 427 2.79 7.06 9.48
CA GLU A 427 3.37 8.21 8.79
C GLU A 427 3.97 7.84 7.44
N PHE A 428 4.66 6.71 7.36
CA PHE A 428 5.24 6.22 6.10
C PHE A 428 4.16 5.79 5.11
N ILE A 429 3.09 5.13 5.57
CA ILE A 429 1.96 4.76 4.72
C ILE A 429 1.32 6.02 4.12
N TYR A 430 1.01 7.02 4.95
CA TYR A 430 0.44 8.28 4.47
C TYR A 430 1.39 9.06 3.57
N HIS A 431 2.69 9.04 3.84
CA HIS A 431 3.68 9.64 2.95
C HIS A 431 3.60 9.01 1.55
N VAL A 432 3.68 7.68 1.44
CA VAL A 432 3.61 6.98 0.16
C VAL A 432 2.30 7.26 -0.57
N ILE A 433 1.17 7.20 0.12
CA ILE A 433 -0.15 7.44 -0.48
C ILE A 433 -0.28 8.90 -0.94
N GLY A 434 0.16 9.86 -0.13
CA GLY A 434 0.13 11.28 -0.47
C GLY A 434 0.95 11.59 -1.72
N GLU A 435 2.16 11.04 -1.81
CA GLU A 435 3.02 11.20 -3.01
C GLU A 435 2.37 10.58 -4.25
N LEU A 436 1.75 9.41 -4.13
CA LEU A 436 1.04 8.79 -5.27
C LEU A 436 -0.19 9.61 -5.68
N ASN A 437 -0.99 10.08 -4.73
CA ASN A 437 -2.22 10.82 -5.01
C ASN A 437 -1.98 12.17 -5.69
N GLN A 438 -0.79 12.78 -5.56
CA GLN A 438 -0.41 14.00 -6.29
C GLN A 438 -0.37 13.82 -7.81
N TYR A 439 -0.23 12.58 -8.28
CA TYR A 439 -0.14 12.25 -9.70
C TYR A 439 -1.42 11.62 -10.25
N ARG A 440 -2.45 11.41 -9.41
CA ARG A 440 -3.68 10.68 -9.77
C ARG A 440 -4.82 11.61 -10.14
#